data_AF-A0A7L5AVA0-F1
#
_entry.id   AF-A0A7L5AVA0-F1
#
_cell.length_a   1.000
_cell.length_b   1.000
_cell.length_c   1.000
_cell.angle_alpha   90.00
_cell.angle_beta   90.00
_cell.angle_gamma   90.00
#
_symmetry.space_group_name_H-M   'P 1'
#
loop_
_entity.id
_entity.type
_entity.pdbx_description
1 polymer ?
#
loop_
_entity_poly.entity_id
_entity_poly.type
_entity_poly.pdbx_seq_one_letter_code
_entity_poly.pdbx_strand_id
1 'polypeptide(L)'
;MDKADSMVDAVERALAGASWLTDADAAAVALLRRLAARLDDPYFPIVEDGRFDNVSESLFLKTAAGLGLTPEMRAAWEKKDKKANNGRLETLRKGTANLRAV
;
A
#
# COMPACT_ATOMS: atom_id res chain seq x y z
N MET A 1 -1.01 -17.11 25.31
CA MET A 1 -0.63 -15.70 25.06
C MET A 1 -0.08 -15.70 23.65
N ASP A 2 -0.90 -15.27 22.69
CA ASP A 2 -0.42 -15.06 21.32
C ASP A 2 0.80 -14.16 21.38
N LYS A 3 1.91 -14.64 20.81
CA LYS A 3 3.11 -13.82 20.65
C LYS A 3 2.65 -12.59 19.87
N ALA A 4 2.84 -11.39 20.42
CA ALA A 4 2.51 -10.18 19.66
C ALA A 4 3.25 -10.29 18.32
N ASP A 5 2.48 -10.34 17.23
CA ASP A 5 3.00 -10.45 15.87
C ASP A 5 3.97 -9.29 15.65
N SER A 6 5.19 -9.56 15.18
CA SER A 6 6.16 -8.49 14.93
C SER A 6 5.65 -7.56 13.83
N MET A 7 6.12 -6.32 13.80
CA MET A 7 5.76 -5.40 12.72
C MET A 7 6.21 -5.93 11.36
N VAL A 8 7.35 -6.62 11.31
CA VAL A 8 7.80 -7.34 10.10
C VAL A 8 6.80 -8.41 9.69
N ASP A 9 6.35 -9.27 10.60
CA ASP A 9 5.36 -10.33 10.30
C ASP A 9 4.03 -9.74 9.81
N ALA A 10 3.58 -8.64 10.43
CA ALA A 10 2.39 -7.91 9.98
C ALA A 10 2.54 -7.34 8.55
N VAL A 11 3.70 -6.77 8.23
CA VAL A 11 4.00 -6.26 6.89
C VAL A 11 4.07 -7.38 5.85
N GLU A 12 4.74 -8.49 6.13
CA GLU A 12 4.82 -9.60 5.18
C GLU A 12 3.45 -10.21 4.89
N ARG A 13 2.58 -10.34 5.90
CA ARG A 13 1.19 -10.78 5.70
C ARG A 13 0.40 -9.81 4.82
N ALA A 14 0.57 -8.50 5.04
CA ALA A 14 -0.09 -7.49 4.22
C ALA A 14 0.40 -7.50 2.77
N LEU A 15 1.71 -7.63 2.55
CA LEU A 15 2.33 -7.71 1.23
C LEU A 15 1.91 -8.99 0.48
N ALA A 16 1.85 -10.14 1.17
CA ALA A 16 1.41 -11.40 0.58
C ALA A 16 -0.06 -11.35 0.10
N GLY A 17 -0.91 -10.57 0.79
CA GLY A 17 -2.29 -10.34 0.39
C GLY A 17 -2.50 -9.25 -0.67
N ALA A 18 -1.44 -8.55 -1.10
CA ALA A 18 -1.51 -7.39 -1.96
C ALA A 18 -1.23 -7.74 -3.44
N SER A 19 -2.20 -8.39 -4.10
CA SER A 19 -2.08 -8.89 -5.48
C SER A 19 -1.91 -7.80 -6.56
N TRP A 20 -2.07 -6.53 -6.19
CA TRP A 20 -1.94 -5.36 -7.08
C TRP A 20 -0.51 -4.79 -7.14
N LEU A 21 0.38 -5.21 -6.23
CA LEU A 21 1.76 -4.74 -6.23
C LEU A 21 2.53 -5.32 -7.41
N THR A 22 3.44 -4.53 -7.95
CA THR A 22 4.27 -4.89 -9.12
C THR A 22 5.75 -4.66 -8.82
N ASP A 23 6.62 -5.07 -9.73
CA ASP A 23 8.06 -4.82 -9.62
C ASP A 23 8.40 -3.32 -9.53
N ALA A 24 7.53 -2.43 -10.03
CA ALA A 24 7.70 -0.99 -9.91
C ALA A 24 7.63 -0.50 -8.45
N ASP A 25 6.95 -1.25 -7.57
CA ASP A 25 6.75 -0.92 -6.17
C ASP A 25 7.89 -1.44 -5.26
N ALA A 26 8.85 -2.21 -5.83
CA ALA A 26 9.87 -2.93 -5.07
C ALA A 26 10.68 -2.02 -4.11
N ALA A 27 11.00 -0.79 -4.53
CA ALA A 27 11.73 0.16 -3.69
C ALA A 27 10.91 0.62 -2.47
N ALA A 28 9.61 0.89 -2.66
CA ALA A 28 8.72 1.28 -1.58
C ALA A 28 8.42 0.11 -0.63
N VAL A 29 8.28 -1.12 -1.17
CA VAL A 29 8.17 -2.35 -0.38
C VAL A 29 9.43 -2.57 0.48
N ALA A 30 10.62 -2.40 -0.10
CA ALA A 30 11.87 -2.52 0.64
C ALA A 30 12.01 -1.47 1.76
N LEU A 31 11.58 -0.23 1.50
CA LEU A 31 11.53 0.81 2.53
C LEU A 31 10.55 0.44 3.66
N LEU A 32 9.35 -0.04 3.31
CA LEU A 32 8.36 -0.45 4.31
C LEU A 32 8.90 -1.55 5.23
N ARG A 33 9.58 -2.56 4.68
CA ARG A 33 10.23 -3.64 5.45
C ARG A 33 11.31 -3.12 6.39
N ARG A 34 12.15 -2.19 5.93
CA ARG A 34 13.19 -1.58 6.77
C ARG A 34 12.60 -0.79 7.93
N LEU A 35 11.52 -0.04 7.67
CA LEU A 35 10.82 0.70 8.71
C LEU A 35 10.13 -0.24 9.70
N ALA A 36 9.53 -1.34 9.23
CA ALA A 36 8.97 -2.38 10.10
C ALA A 36 10.03 -2.96 11.05
N ALA A 37 11.20 -3.34 10.51
CA ALA A 37 12.31 -3.84 11.33
C ALA A 37 12.81 -2.81 12.35
N ARG A 38 12.79 -1.51 11.99
CA ARG A 38 13.13 -0.42 12.93
C ARG A 38 12.11 -0.30 14.06
N LEU A 39 10.83 -0.52 13.79
CA LEU A 39 9.75 -0.48 14.80
C LEU A 39 9.76 -1.70 15.73
N ASP A 40 10.32 -2.81 15.28
CA ASP A 40 10.56 -4.00 16.11
C ASP A 40 11.84 -3.93 16.95
N ASP A 41 12.67 -2.89 16.75
CA ASP A 41 13.90 -2.71 17.52
C ASP A 41 13.57 -2.48 19.01
N PRO A 42 14.18 -3.24 19.94
CA PRO A 42 13.85 -3.16 21.37
C PRO A 42 14.22 -1.82 22.01
N TYR A 43 15.08 -1.04 21.37
CA TYR A 43 15.47 0.30 21.81
C TYR A 43 14.65 1.40 21.13
N PHE A 44 13.79 1.08 20.15
CA PHE A 44 12.83 2.04 19.59
C PHE A 44 11.92 2.59 20.71
N PRO A 45 11.62 3.90 20.76
CA PRO A 45 11.89 4.96 19.77
C PRO A 45 13.21 5.69 19.94
N ILE A 46 14.17 5.17 20.71
CA ILE A 46 15.48 5.82 20.89
C ILE A 46 16.46 5.31 19.83
N VAL A 47 17.24 6.20 19.23
CA VAL A 47 18.35 5.87 18.33
C VAL A 47 19.68 5.74 19.09
N GLU A 48 20.71 5.16 18.48
CA GLU A 48 22.00 4.85 19.13
C GLU A 48 22.67 6.03 19.82
N ASP A 49 22.42 7.27 19.36
CA ASP A 49 22.97 8.49 19.96
C ASP A 49 22.10 9.10 21.06
N GLY A 50 21.05 8.40 21.48
CA GLY A 50 20.12 8.81 22.54
C GLY A 50 19.01 9.76 22.08
N ARG A 51 18.94 10.14 20.80
CA ARG A 51 17.82 10.96 20.28
C ARG A 51 16.54 10.14 20.11
N PHE A 52 15.41 10.83 20.16
CA PHE A 52 14.10 10.24 19.90
C PHE A 52 13.79 10.22 18.40
N ASP A 53 13.44 9.06 17.86
CA ASP A 53 13.00 8.86 16.49
C ASP A 53 11.52 9.19 16.36
N ASN A 54 11.24 10.44 15.98
CA ASN A 54 9.89 10.94 15.73
C ASN A 54 9.45 10.80 14.27
N VAL A 55 10.24 10.14 13.42
CA VAL A 55 10.03 10.12 11.96
C VAL A 55 9.57 8.75 11.49
N SER A 56 10.14 7.67 12.03
CA SER A 56 9.95 6.31 11.50
C SER A 56 8.48 5.87 11.45
N GLU A 57 7.69 6.10 12.51
CA GLU A 57 6.26 5.75 12.51
C GLU A 57 5.46 6.52 11.46
N SER A 58 5.68 7.84 11.37
CA SER A 58 4.96 8.68 10.38
C SER A 58 5.33 8.29 8.95
N LEU A 59 6.61 8.00 8.71
CA LEU A 59 7.08 7.56 7.40
C LEU A 59 6.53 6.18 7.04
N PHE A 60 6.53 5.24 7.99
CA PHE A 60 5.96 3.91 7.83
C PHE A 60 4.50 3.99 7.36
N LEU A 61 3.66 4.76 8.07
CA LEU A 61 2.25 4.93 7.72
C LEU A 61 2.07 5.56 6.32
N LYS A 62 2.90 6.54 5.97
CA LYS A 62 2.86 7.17 4.63
C LYS A 62 3.27 6.18 3.53
N THR A 63 4.31 5.40 3.73
CA THR A 63 4.76 4.37 2.78
C THR A 63 3.69 3.29 2.61
N ALA A 64 3.10 2.81 3.71
CA ALA A 64 2.00 1.85 3.67
C ALA A 64 0.78 2.39 2.91
N ALA A 65 0.42 3.66 3.13
CA ALA A 65 -0.66 4.32 2.40
C ALA A 65 -0.34 4.45 0.90
N GLY A 66 0.90 4.81 0.55
CA GLY A 66 1.35 4.89 -0.84
C GLY A 66 1.22 3.57 -1.60
N LEU A 67 1.42 2.44 -0.91
CA LEU A 67 1.25 1.09 -1.44
C LEU A 67 -0.21 0.57 -1.41
N GLY A 68 -1.15 1.39 -0.93
CA GLY A 68 -2.56 1.00 -0.78
C GLY A 68 -2.81 -0.04 0.31
N LEU A 69 -1.88 -0.21 1.26
CA LEU A 69 -1.96 -1.21 2.32
C LEU A 69 -2.81 -0.74 3.53
N THR A 70 -3.37 0.47 3.47
CA THR A 70 -4.25 0.99 4.53
C THR A 70 -5.74 0.76 4.19
N PRO A 71 -6.61 0.60 5.21
CA PRO A 71 -8.05 0.40 4.98
C PRO A 71 -8.69 1.51 4.13
N GLU A 72 -8.30 2.76 4.38
CA GLU A 72 -8.82 3.92 3.64
C GLU A 72 -8.44 3.86 2.16
N MET A 73 -7.18 3.49 1.87
CA MET A 73 -6.74 3.39 0.48
C MET A 73 -7.33 2.19 -0.24
N ARG A 74 -7.49 1.06 0.45
CA ARG A 74 -8.21 -0.10 -0.07
C ARG A 74 -9.66 0.26 -0.43
N ALA A 75 -10.37 0.95 0.46
CA ALA A 75 -11.73 1.42 0.19
C ALA A 75 -11.80 2.42 -0.98
N ALA A 76 -10.79 3.29 -1.13
CA ALA A 76 -10.71 4.21 -2.26
C ALA A 76 -10.51 3.49 -3.60
N TRP A 77 -9.72 2.40 -3.60
CA TRP A 77 -9.54 1.56 -4.78
C TRP A 77 -10.77 0.75 -5.13
N GLU A 78 -11.43 0.11 -4.16
CA GLU A 78 -12.70 -0.59 -4.39
C GLU A 78 -13.77 0.33 -5.01
N LYS A 79 -13.80 1.60 -4.61
CA LYS A 79 -14.67 2.62 -5.22
C LYS A 79 -14.27 2.97 -6.65
N LYS A 80 -12.97 3.03 -6.97
CA LYS A 80 -12.48 3.32 -8.32
C LYS A 80 -12.72 2.15 -9.28
N ASP A 81 -12.49 0.92 -8.84
CA ASP A 81 -12.71 -0.29 -9.64
C ASP A 81 -14.19 -0.42 -10.06
N LYS A 82 -15.11 -0.25 -9.09
CA LYS A 82 -16.56 -0.21 -9.36
C LYS A 82 -16.97 0.87 -10.37
N LYS A 83 -16.28 2.02 -10.38
CA LYS A 83 -16.54 3.09 -11.37
C LYS A 83 -15.95 2.79 -12.76
N ALA A 84 -14.82 2.10 -12.83
CA ALA A 84 -14.19 1.76 -14.11
C ALA A 84 -15.02 0.71 -14.89
N ASN A 85 -15.60 -0.26 -14.19
CA ASN A 85 -16.38 -1.33 -14.80
C ASN A 85 -17.79 -0.91 -15.27
N ASN A 86 -18.42 0.10 -14.66
CA ASN A 86 -19.83 0.43 -14.88
C ASN A 86 -20.13 1.52 -15.92
N GLY A 87 -19.31 1.70 -16.97
CA GLY A 87 -19.82 2.52 -18.08
C GLY A 87 -18.86 2.94 -19.16
N ARG A 88 -17.55 3.02 -18.90
CA ARG A 88 -16.65 3.63 -19.90
C ARG A 88 -16.51 2.81 -21.17
N LEU A 89 -16.40 1.48 -21.06
CA LEU A 89 -16.35 0.56 -22.19
C LEU A 89 -17.67 0.47 -22.95
N GLU A 90 -18.80 0.49 -22.24
CA GLU A 90 -20.13 0.44 -22.88
C GLU A 90 -20.46 1.76 -23.58
N THR A 91 -20.11 2.90 -22.99
CA THR A 91 -20.20 4.23 -23.61
C THR A 91 -19.28 4.34 -24.83
N LEU A 92 -18.06 3.82 -24.76
CA LEU A 92 -17.14 3.78 -25.91
C LEU A 92 -17.70 2.91 -27.04
N ARG A 93 -18.21 1.71 -26.73
CA ARG A 93 -18.83 0.81 -27.72
C ARG A 93 -20.08 1.44 -28.37
N LYS A 94 -20.93 2.11 -27.58
CA LYS A 94 -22.09 2.86 -28.09
C LYS A 94 -21.66 4.06 -28.94
N GLY A 95 -20.59 4.77 -28.57
CA GLY A 95 -20.05 5.90 -29.32
C GLY A 95 -19.40 5.49 -30.65
N THR A 96 -18.72 4.35 -30.69
CA THR A 96 -18.08 3.83 -31.92
C THR A 96 -19.04 3.15 -32.88
N ALA A 97 -20.23 2.72 -32.42
CA ALA A 97 -21.24 2.10 -33.27
C ALA A 97 -21.74 3.01 -34.41
N ASN A 98 -21.59 4.33 -34.27
CA ASN A 98 -21.97 5.32 -35.29
C ASN A 98 -20.81 5.77 -36.19
N LEU A 99 -19.58 5.27 -35.97
CA LEU A 99 -18.44 5.57 -36.83
C LEU A 99 -18.42 4.55 -37.99
N ARG A 100 -18.93 4.94 -39.15
CA ARG A 100 -18.64 4.25 -40.41
C ARG A 100 -17.27 4.68 -40.90
N ALA A 101 -16.41 3.72 -41.20
CA ALA A 101 -15.17 3.97 -41.93
C ALA A 101 -15.50 4.64 -43.26
N VAL A 102 -14.93 5.81 -43.49
CA VAL A 102 -14.92 6.53 -44.77
C VAL A 102 -13.85 5.98 -45.68
#